data_AF-A0A7I8V4R4-F1
#
_entry.id   AF-A0A7I8V4R4-F1
#
_cell.length_a   1.000
_cell.length_b   1.000
_cell.length_c   1.000
_cell.angle_alpha   90.00
_cell.angle_beta   90.00
_cell.angle_gamma   90.00
#
_symmetry.space_group_name_H-M   'P 1'
#
loop_
_entity.id
_entity.type
_entity.pdbx_description
1 polymer ?
#
loop_
_entity_poly.entity_id
_entity_poly.type
_entity_poly.pdbx_seq_one_letter_code
_entity_poly.pdbx_strand_id
1 'polypeptide(L)'
;MLSTIFFRNSSKYFVKGNFARHLQHFPRLHQSARPNFSASISKAVNSLKSSRFSLHNSSKYGFILKRFASNGQKVPFGSFTDIPDKGRKIVGWWLMGFSGMVVGAVVLGGITRLTESGLSMTSWKLLGQKYPSNEEEWIAEFERYKSYPEYKYLKKEQGITLSEFKFIYFMEYSHRMWGRLIGVAFALPAAYFLKKGWITKPMKPRLAIYGSLILFQGLLGWYMVKSGLEENKRNEDIPRVSQYRLASHLGSALALFSLTLWGGLTHLQLPQKFAQTKQIARLKGASHLVMTLVFVTALSGAFVAGLDAGLTYNSWPKMADSWIPDDILAYSPKISNIFENPTTVQFNHRHLGELTGASTLILWLFTRRCNLPSRARLAANCLAAMAVVQVSLGITTLLTYVPTSTAALHQSGSLALLSFAIWFNHALRKVPK
;
A
#
# COMPACT_ATOMS: atom_id res chain seq x y z
N MET A 1 20.91 -14.74 16.28
CA MET A 1 21.07 -13.47 17.03
C MET A 1 19.95 -12.45 16.78
N LEU A 2 19.35 -12.38 15.57
CA LEU A 2 18.22 -11.47 15.25
C LEU A 2 16.86 -11.89 15.82
N SER A 3 16.60 -13.17 16.05
CA SER A 3 15.33 -13.68 16.60
C SER A 3 15.13 -13.37 18.09
N THR A 4 16.22 -13.32 18.87
CA THR A 4 16.16 -13.13 20.33
C THR A 4 15.99 -11.66 20.74
N ILE A 5 16.37 -10.71 19.87
CA ILE A 5 16.17 -9.26 20.08
C ILE A 5 14.71 -8.88 19.79
N PHE A 6 14.07 -9.52 18.80
CA PHE A 6 12.67 -9.27 18.44
C PHE A 6 11.67 -9.61 19.56
N PHE A 7 11.93 -10.65 20.35
CA PHE A 7 11.02 -11.10 21.41
C PHE A 7 11.21 -10.39 22.76
N ARG A 8 12.40 -9.83 23.04
CA ARG A 8 12.70 -9.26 24.36
C ARG A 8 12.36 -7.77 24.48
N ASN A 9 12.29 -7.03 23.36
CA ASN A 9 11.94 -5.61 23.35
C ASN A 9 10.47 -5.32 23.04
N SER A 10 9.75 -6.24 22.40
CA SER A 10 8.33 -6.06 22.05
C SER A 10 7.40 -6.07 23.26
N SER A 11 7.81 -6.66 24.40
CA SER A 11 7.01 -6.61 25.64
C SER A 11 7.17 -5.31 26.44
N LYS A 12 8.12 -4.44 26.09
CA LYS A 12 8.37 -3.17 26.80
C LYS A 12 7.69 -1.95 26.19
N TYR A 13 7.16 -2.06 24.97
CA TYR A 13 6.36 -1.00 24.33
C TYR A 13 4.89 -0.99 24.79
N PHE A 14 4.53 -1.78 25.80
CA PHE A 14 3.24 -1.71 26.47
C PHE A 14 3.28 -0.63 27.55
N VAL A 15 3.13 0.63 27.16
CA VAL A 15 2.67 1.65 28.10
C VAL A 15 1.23 1.28 28.44
N LYS A 16 0.99 0.90 29.69
CA LYS A 16 -0.33 0.82 30.29
C LYS A 16 -1.01 2.19 30.17
N GLY A 17 -1.81 2.38 29.11
CA GLY A 17 -2.73 3.50 29.01
C GLY A 17 -3.85 3.30 30.03
N ASN A 18 -3.82 4.09 31.11
CA ASN A 18 -4.94 4.21 32.05
C ASN A 18 -6.12 4.90 31.34
N PHE A 19 -6.93 4.13 30.62
CA PHE A 19 -8.10 4.62 29.89
C PHE A 19 -9.36 4.69 30.78
N ALA A 20 -9.23 5.33 31.95
CA ALA A 20 -10.35 5.48 32.87
C ALA A 20 -10.24 6.81 33.63
N ARG A 21 -10.53 7.95 32.97
CA ARG A 21 -10.92 9.21 33.67
C ARG A 21 -11.41 10.38 32.81
N HIS A 22 -11.94 10.17 31.60
CA HIS A 22 -12.54 11.26 30.81
C HIS A 22 -13.91 10.90 30.20
N LEU A 23 -14.78 10.34 31.04
CA LEU A 23 -16.22 10.24 30.76
C LEU A 23 -16.99 10.75 31.96
N GLN A 24 -16.93 12.07 32.22
CA GLN A 24 -17.87 12.75 33.10
C GLN A 24 -17.77 14.27 32.85
N HIS A 25 -18.74 14.77 32.05
CA HIS A 25 -19.26 16.14 31.96
C HIS A 25 -19.39 16.66 30.52
N PHE A 26 -20.56 16.42 29.94
CA PHE A 26 -21.13 17.31 28.93
C PHE A 26 -22.46 17.85 29.47
N PRO A 27 -22.62 19.18 29.64
CA PRO A 27 -23.91 19.77 29.93
C PRO A 27 -24.78 19.80 28.68
N ARG A 28 -26.06 19.45 28.85
CA ARG A 28 -27.12 19.60 27.85
C ARG A 28 -27.28 21.08 27.52
N LEU A 29 -27.21 21.45 26.24
CA LEU A 29 -27.64 22.77 25.78
C LEU A 29 -28.86 22.65 24.87
N HIS A 30 -29.83 23.50 25.21
CA HIS A 30 -31.19 23.60 24.72
C HIS A 30 -31.30 24.04 23.25
N GLN A 31 -32.44 23.67 22.67
CA GLN A 31 -32.98 24.15 21.40
C GLN A 31 -33.08 25.68 21.33
N SER A 32 -32.70 26.27 20.19
CA SER A 32 -33.49 27.33 19.54
C SER A 32 -33.02 27.67 18.12
N ALA A 33 -34.01 27.96 17.26
CA ALA A 33 -34.00 28.75 16.01
C ALA A 33 -33.38 28.12 14.74
N ARG A 34 -34.28 27.68 13.84
CA ARG A 34 -34.02 27.43 12.40
C ARG A 34 -34.32 28.70 11.57
N PRO A 35 -33.62 28.93 10.45
CA PRO A 35 -34.19 29.63 9.31
C PRO A 35 -34.44 28.68 8.11
N ASN A 36 -35.52 28.98 7.38
CA ASN A 36 -36.12 28.19 6.30
C ASN A 36 -35.22 28.03 5.06
N PHE A 37 -34.93 26.76 4.70
CA PHE A 37 -34.05 26.35 3.60
C PHE A 37 -34.76 26.27 2.22
N SER A 38 -36.08 26.51 2.14
CA SER A 38 -36.85 26.26 0.91
C SER A 38 -36.74 27.36 -0.16
N ALA A 39 -36.28 28.56 0.19
CA ALA A 39 -36.22 29.69 -0.76
C ALA A 39 -34.92 29.72 -1.62
N SER A 40 -33.83 29.09 -1.18
CA SER A 40 -32.53 29.13 -1.88
C SER A 40 -32.39 28.09 -2.99
N ILE A 41 -33.18 27.01 -2.97
CA ILE A 41 -33.10 25.94 -3.99
C ILE A 41 -33.81 26.35 -5.29
N SER A 42 -34.90 27.12 -5.20
CA SER A 42 -35.66 27.59 -6.38
C SER A 42 -34.84 28.51 -7.30
N LYS A 43 -33.96 29.35 -6.75
CA LYS A 43 -33.11 30.25 -7.54
C LYS A 43 -31.96 29.52 -8.24
N ALA A 44 -31.40 28.45 -7.65
CA ALA A 44 -30.32 27.68 -8.26
C ALA A 44 -30.79 26.80 -9.43
N VAL A 45 -32.01 26.26 -9.37
CA VAL A 45 -32.58 25.39 -10.42
C VAL A 45 -32.97 26.19 -11.68
N ASN A 46 -33.39 27.45 -11.53
CA ASN A 46 -33.73 28.29 -12.69
C ASN A 46 -32.50 28.86 -13.42
N SER A 47 -31.35 28.99 -12.74
CA SER A 47 -30.09 29.42 -13.36
C SER A 47 -29.45 28.35 -14.26
N LEU A 48 -29.84 27.08 -14.15
CA LEU A 48 -29.28 25.97 -14.93
C LEU A 48 -30.05 25.67 -16.22
N LYS A 49 -31.18 26.34 -16.48
CA LYS A 49 -32.00 26.13 -17.68
C LYS A 49 -31.73 27.12 -18.83
N SER A 50 -30.89 28.15 -18.66
CA SER A 50 -30.68 29.19 -19.69
C SER A 50 -29.37 29.10 -20.49
N SER A 51 -28.46 28.15 -20.22
CA SER A 51 -27.22 28.00 -21.00
C SER A 51 -27.41 27.03 -22.17
N ARG A 52 -28.07 27.48 -23.26
CA ARG A 52 -27.95 26.84 -24.58
C ARG A 52 -26.52 27.03 -25.10
N PHE A 53 -25.67 26.04 -24.93
CA PHE A 53 -24.41 25.96 -25.66
C PHE A 53 -24.66 25.37 -27.05
N SER A 54 -24.38 26.18 -28.07
CA SER A 54 -24.46 25.83 -29.49
C SER A 54 -23.52 24.66 -29.83
N LEU A 55 -24.07 23.58 -30.38
CA LEU A 55 -23.31 22.48 -30.98
C LEU A 55 -22.96 22.83 -32.43
N HIS A 56 -21.79 23.43 -32.63
CA HIS A 56 -21.22 23.60 -33.97
C HIS A 56 -19.70 23.38 -33.97
N ASN A 57 -19.29 22.11 -34.07
CA ASN A 57 -18.08 21.62 -34.77
C ASN A 57 -17.77 20.16 -34.36
N SER A 58 -18.45 19.20 -34.99
CA SER A 58 -18.21 17.76 -34.76
C SER A 58 -17.32 17.09 -35.83
N SER A 59 -16.59 17.84 -36.67
CA SER A 59 -15.80 17.26 -37.76
C SER A 59 -14.30 17.08 -37.46
N LYS A 60 -13.72 17.75 -36.44
CA LYS A 60 -12.28 17.63 -36.10
C LYS A 60 -11.95 16.49 -35.14
N TYR A 61 -12.86 16.11 -34.24
CA TYR A 61 -12.62 15.02 -33.27
C TYR A 61 -12.87 13.62 -33.84
N GLY A 62 -13.69 13.51 -34.89
CA GLY A 62 -13.92 12.24 -35.60
C GLY A 62 -12.70 11.73 -36.38
N PHE A 63 -11.80 12.62 -36.79
CA PHE A 63 -10.59 12.26 -37.54
C PHE A 63 -9.49 11.67 -36.64
N ILE A 64 -9.36 12.17 -35.40
CA ILE A 64 -8.39 11.66 -34.42
C ILE A 64 -8.80 10.25 -33.97
N LEU A 65 -10.09 10.03 -33.68
CA LEU A 65 -10.61 8.71 -33.29
C LEU A 65 -10.57 7.68 -34.44
N LYS A 66 -10.80 8.08 -35.70
CA LYS A 66 -10.64 7.17 -36.85
C LYS A 66 -9.20 6.80 -37.14
N ARG A 67 -8.22 7.68 -36.90
CA ARG A 67 -6.78 7.37 -37.10
C ARG A 67 -6.22 6.42 -36.03
N PHE A 68 -6.82 6.38 -34.84
CA PHE A 68 -6.52 5.35 -33.83
C PHE A 68 -7.23 4.02 -34.09
N ALA A 69 -8.35 4.02 -34.81
CA ALA A 69 -9.09 2.80 -35.16
C ALA A 69 -8.62 2.13 -36.46
N SER A 70 -7.97 2.85 -37.38
CA SER A 70 -7.58 2.31 -38.71
C SER A 70 -6.13 1.83 -38.83
N ASN A 71 -5.25 2.09 -37.84
CA ASN A 71 -3.93 1.47 -37.80
C ASN A 71 -3.98 0.18 -36.99
N GLY A 72 -4.52 -0.86 -37.61
CA GLY A 72 -4.35 -2.26 -37.24
C GLY A 72 -2.90 -2.75 -37.42
N GLN A 73 -1.91 -1.99 -36.99
CA GLN A 73 -0.62 -2.58 -36.66
C GLN A 73 -0.83 -3.42 -35.41
N LYS A 74 -0.97 -4.73 -35.63
CA LYS A 74 -0.69 -5.75 -34.61
C LYS A 74 0.66 -5.38 -33.99
N VAL A 75 0.67 -4.71 -32.83
CA VAL A 75 1.88 -4.60 -32.03
C VAL A 75 2.19 -6.05 -31.66
N PRO A 76 3.25 -6.67 -32.21
CA PRO A 76 3.59 -8.02 -31.79
C PRO A 76 3.90 -7.90 -30.31
N PHE A 77 3.26 -8.70 -29.47
CA PHE A 77 3.89 -9.04 -28.20
C PHE A 77 5.23 -9.64 -28.60
N GLY A 78 6.29 -8.83 -28.55
CA GLY A 78 7.61 -9.19 -29.07
C GLY A 78 7.95 -10.59 -28.60
N SER A 79 8.07 -11.49 -29.55
CA SER A 79 8.43 -12.86 -29.26
C SER A 79 9.78 -12.82 -28.55
N PHE A 80 9.93 -13.60 -27.48
CA PHE A 80 11.20 -13.71 -26.75
C PHE A 80 12.34 -14.29 -27.60
N THR A 81 12.08 -14.58 -28.88
CA THR A 81 13.04 -15.04 -29.89
C THR A 81 14.20 -14.09 -30.12
N ASP A 82 14.08 -12.82 -29.75
CA ASP A 82 15.11 -11.81 -30.06
C ASP A 82 16.25 -11.76 -29.03
N ILE A 83 16.15 -12.51 -27.92
CA ILE A 83 17.20 -12.56 -26.88
C ILE A 83 17.56 -14.01 -26.54
N PRO A 84 18.84 -14.31 -26.22
CA PRO A 84 19.23 -15.64 -25.78
C PRO A 84 18.46 -16.08 -24.53
N ASP A 85 18.06 -17.34 -24.47
CA ASP A 85 17.27 -17.91 -23.37
C ASP A 85 17.93 -17.71 -22.00
N LYS A 86 19.27 -17.79 -21.95
CA LYS A 86 20.06 -17.49 -20.75
C LYS A 86 19.85 -16.03 -20.31
N GLY A 87 19.94 -15.07 -21.24
CA GLY A 87 19.71 -13.65 -20.96
C GLY A 87 18.30 -13.38 -20.47
N ARG A 88 17.28 -13.98 -21.12
CA ARG A 88 15.88 -13.91 -20.69
C ARG A 88 15.69 -14.37 -19.24
N LYS A 89 16.25 -15.53 -18.88
CA LYS A 89 16.13 -16.09 -17.52
C LYS A 89 16.85 -15.22 -16.49
N ILE A 90 18.04 -14.70 -16.80
CA ILE A 90 18.78 -13.80 -15.90
C ILE A 90 17.98 -12.52 -15.62
N VAL A 91 17.44 -11.88 -16.67
CA VAL A 91 16.57 -10.71 -16.51
C VAL A 91 15.34 -11.05 -15.67
N GLY A 92 14.74 -12.22 -15.90
CA GLY A 92 13.60 -12.69 -15.12
C GLY A 92 13.92 -12.86 -13.64
N TRP A 93 15.02 -13.53 -13.28
CA TRP A 93 15.43 -13.69 -11.89
C TRP A 93 15.86 -12.39 -11.23
N TRP A 94 16.48 -11.47 -11.97
CA TRP A 94 16.75 -10.12 -11.49
C TRP A 94 15.46 -9.39 -11.11
N LEU A 95 14.42 -9.43 -11.96
CA LEU A 95 13.13 -8.83 -11.66
C LEU A 95 12.43 -9.50 -10.46
N MET A 96 12.56 -10.82 -10.31
CA MET A 96 12.05 -11.54 -9.13
C MET A 96 12.78 -11.13 -7.85
N GLY A 97 14.11 -11.07 -7.88
CA GLY A 97 14.92 -10.61 -6.75
C GLY A 97 14.61 -9.16 -6.39
N PHE A 98 14.50 -8.28 -7.40
CA PHE A 98 14.10 -6.89 -7.23
C PHE A 98 12.71 -6.75 -6.60
N SER A 99 11.73 -7.52 -7.08
CA SER A 99 10.39 -7.58 -6.49
C SER A 99 10.45 -8.03 -5.02
N GLY A 100 11.29 -9.01 -4.69
CA GLY A 100 11.56 -9.43 -3.31
C GLY A 100 12.20 -8.33 -2.44
N MET A 101 13.09 -7.51 -3.01
CA MET A 101 13.63 -6.35 -2.29
C MET A 101 12.55 -5.31 -1.99
N VAL A 102 11.60 -5.09 -2.91
CA VAL A 102 10.44 -4.20 -2.67
C VAL A 102 9.56 -4.75 -1.55
N VAL A 103 9.33 -6.07 -1.50
CA VAL A 103 8.65 -6.71 -0.35
C VAL A 103 9.41 -6.41 0.95
N GLY A 104 10.72 -6.59 0.97
CA GLY A 104 11.56 -6.26 2.11
C GLY A 104 11.42 -4.80 2.55
N ALA A 105 11.38 -3.86 1.60
CA ALA A 105 11.19 -2.44 1.89
C ALA A 105 9.83 -2.16 2.53
N VAL A 106 8.75 -2.74 1.99
CA VAL A 106 7.39 -2.54 2.52
C VAL A 106 7.30 -3.11 3.93
N VAL A 107 7.82 -4.32 4.18
CA VAL A 107 7.83 -4.93 5.52
C VAL A 107 8.64 -4.10 6.51
N LEU A 108 9.87 -3.72 6.14
CA LEU A 108 10.74 -2.91 6.98
C LEU A 108 10.14 -1.52 7.28
N GLY A 109 9.51 -0.89 6.29
CA GLY A 109 8.80 0.39 6.44
C GLY A 109 7.56 0.27 7.30
N GLY A 110 6.82 -0.84 7.17
CA GLY A 110 5.68 -1.17 8.03
C GLY A 110 6.08 -1.31 9.49
N ILE A 111 7.16 -2.05 9.77
CA ILE A 111 7.70 -2.16 11.13
C ILE A 111 8.15 -0.78 11.62
N THR A 112 8.88 -0.01 10.81
CA THR A 112 9.32 1.36 11.16
C THR A 112 8.14 2.27 11.52
N ARG A 113 6.98 2.12 10.86
CA ARG A 113 5.74 2.85 11.22
C ARG A 113 5.10 2.32 12.49
N LEU A 114 5.01 1.00 12.66
CA LEU A 114 4.39 0.35 13.82
C LEU A 114 5.21 0.55 15.11
N THR A 115 6.51 0.83 14.99
CA THR A 115 7.40 1.17 16.10
C THR A 115 7.65 2.67 16.23
N GLU A 116 6.84 3.49 15.54
CA GLU A 116 6.91 4.97 15.57
C GLU A 116 8.32 5.52 15.34
N SER A 117 9.08 4.85 14.47
CA SER A 117 10.50 5.15 14.26
C SER A 117 10.74 6.08 13.09
N GLY A 118 9.70 6.45 12.34
CA GLY A 118 9.82 7.11 11.03
C GLY A 118 10.29 8.56 11.03
N LEU A 119 10.53 9.18 12.19
CA LEU A 119 10.98 10.57 12.34
C LEU A 119 12.22 10.71 13.25
N SER A 120 12.88 9.60 13.59
CA SER A 120 14.10 9.54 14.41
C SER A 120 15.35 10.12 13.73
N MET A 121 15.43 10.06 12.40
CA MET A 121 16.52 10.59 11.58
C MET A 121 16.16 11.96 10.99
N THR A 122 16.56 13.00 11.68
CA THR A 122 16.18 14.39 11.39
C THR A 122 16.93 15.02 10.22
N SER A 123 18.11 14.48 9.88
CA SER A 123 18.87 14.87 8.69
C SER A 123 18.56 13.99 7.49
N TRP A 124 18.56 14.60 6.29
CA TRP A 124 18.42 13.89 5.02
C TRP A 124 19.58 14.24 4.09
N LYS A 125 20.32 13.21 3.67
CA LYS A 125 21.39 13.31 2.66
C LYS A 125 21.10 12.33 1.52
N LEU A 126 21.27 12.78 0.29
CA LEU A 126 20.98 11.99 -0.92
C LEU A 126 21.82 10.69 -0.94
N LEU A 127 23.13 10.82 -0.78
CA LEU A 127 24.09 9.70 -0.80
C LEU A 127 24.05 8.81 0.45
N GLY A 128 23.22 9.15 1.45
CA GLY A 128 23.16 8.45 2.73
C GLY A 128 23.91 9.19 3.83
N GLN A 129 23.65 8.75 5.06
CA GLN A 129 24.30 9.22 6.26
C GLN A 129 25.08 8.05 6.86
N LYS A 130 26.23 8.33 7.47
CA LYS A 130 27.00 7.32 8.19
C LYS A 130 26.20 6.89 9.44
N TYR A 131 26.15 5.60 9.71
CA TYR A 131 25.58 5.10 10.97
C TYR A 131 26.46 5.55 12.14
N PRO A 132 25.90 6.11 13.22
CA PRO A 132 26.69 6.50 14.39
C PRO A 132 27.44 5.31 14.97
N SER A 133 28.74 5.48 15.18
CA SER A 133 29.71 4.43 15.44
C SER A 133 30.37 4.53 16.82
N ASN A 134 30.30 5.70 17.46
CA ASN A 134 30.80 5.94 18.81
C ASN A 134 29.76 6.70 19.65
N GLU A 135 30.02 6.79 20.96
CA GLU A 135 29.06 7.37 21.91
C GLU A 135 28.85 8.88 21.69
N GLU A 136 29.89 9.61 21.30
CA GLU A 136 29.82 11.04 21.00
C GLU A 136 28.90 11.33 19.81
N GLU A 137 29.03 10.57 18.72
CA GLU A 137 28.14 10.63 17.56
C GLU A 137 26.69 10.31 17.95
N TRP A 138 26.47 9.33 18.84
CA TRP A 138 25.14 8.97 19.33
C TRP A 138 24.51 10.07 20.18
N ILE A 139 25.28 10.67 21.09
CA ILE A 139 24.82 11.80 21.91
C ILE A 139 24.47 12.98 21.01
N ALA A 140 25.30 13.30 20.02
CA ALA A 140 25.05 14.40 19.09
C ALA A 140 23.76 14.21 18.27
N GLU A 141 23.51 13.00 17.75
CA GLU A 141 22.25 12.69 17.06
C GLU A 141 21.05 12.74 18.02
N PHE A 142 21.20 12.26 19.25
CA PHE A 142 20.12 12.29 20.23
C PHE A 142 19.78 13.71 20.68
N GLU A 143 20.77 14.56 20.95
CA GLU A 143 20.55 15.98 21.22
C GLU A 143 19.86 16.69 20.06
N ARG A 144 20.23 16.36 18.81
CA ARG A 144 19.51 16.85 17.65
C ARG A 144 18.07 16.36 17.64
N TYR A 145 17.81 15.08 17.92
CA TYR A 145 16.45 14.54 17.99
C TYR A 145 15.58 15.26 19.03
N LYS A 146 16.16 15.63 20.18
CA LYS A 146 15.46 16.37 21.25
C LYS A 146 14.89 17.71 20.82
N SER A 147 15.43 18.34 19.77
CA SER A 147 14.90 19.62 19.27
C SER A 147 13.61 19.47 18.45
N TYR A 148 13.26 18.26 18.01
CA TYR A 148 12.13 18.03 17.10
C TYR A 148 10.82 17.72 17.83
N PRO A 149 9.66 17.92 17.16
CA PRO A 149 8.34 17.79 17.79
C PRO A 149 8.05 16.41 18.37
N GLU A 150 8.52 15.33 17.73
CA GLU A 150 8.30 13.95 18.18
C GLU A 150 8.86 13.71 19.59
N TYR A 151 10.10 14.12 19.86
CA TYR A 151 10.67 14.02 21.20
C TYR A 151 9.91 14.89 22.22
N LYS A 152 9.50 16.11 21.84
CA LYS A 152 8.73 17.00 22.71
C LYS A 152 7.38 16.36 23.11
N TYR A 153 6.75 15.64 22.18
CA TYR A 153 5.52 14.88 22.43
C TYR A 153 5.77 13.69 23.37
N LEU A 154 6.76 12.84 23.06
CA LEU A 154 7.11 11.68 23.90
C LEU A 154 7.57 12.07 25.31
N LYS A 155 8.21 13.23 25.46
CA LYS A 155 8.60 13.80 26.78
C LYS A 155 7.39 14.05 27.68
N LYS A 156 6.22 14.41 27.12
CA LYS A 156 4.99 14.59 27.91
C LYS A 156 4.54 13.27 28.55
N GLU A 157 4.84 12.15 27.90
CA GLU A 157 4.36 10.83 28.32
C GLU A 157 5.32 10.09 29.27
N GLN A 158 6.64 10.28 29.11
CA GLN A 158 7.71 9.78 30.00
C GLN A 158 9.14 10.11 29.53
N GLY A 159 9.31 10.59 28.29
CA GLY A 159 10.62 10.72 27.63
C GLY A 159 11.14 9.38 27.09
N ILE A 160 12.19 9.42 26.27
CA ILE A 160 12.87 8.21 25.78
C ILE A 160 14.33 8.19 26.22
N THR A 161 14.84 6.99 26.49
CA THR A 161 16.26 6.75 26.79
C THR A 161 17.10 6.73 25.52
N LEU A 162 18.42 6.89 25.67
CA LEU A 162 19.36 6.75 24.56
C LEU A 162 19.29 5.35 23.90
N SER A 163 19.04 4.30 24.68
CA SER A 163 18.87 2.94 24.16
C SER A 163 17.62 2.80 23.28
N GLU A 164 16.52 3.44 23.65
CA GLU A 164 15.29 3.44 22.86
C GLU A 164 15.47 4.28 21.59
N PHE A 165 16.15 5.43 21.70
CA PHE A 165 16.54 6.23 20.55
C PHE A 165 17.39 5.44 19.55
N LYS A 166 18.40 4.69 20.01
CA LYS A 166 19.24 3.83 19.17
C LYS A 166 18.41 2.80 18.39
N PHE A 167 17.34 2.25 18.99
CA PHE A 167 16.44 1.31 18.32
C PHE A 167 15.62 1.97 17.21
N ILE A 168 14.93 3.08 17.49
CA ILE A 168 14.11 3.77 16.48
C ILE A 168 15.00 4.30 15.33
N TYR A 169 16.18 4.83 15.66
CA TYR A 169 17.17 5.27 14.68
C TYR A 169 17.61 4.12 13.78
N PHE A 170 17.89 2.94 14.34
CA PHE A 170 18.28 1.77 13.56
C PHE A 170 17.20 1.33 12.58
N MET A 171 15.93 1.33 13.00
CA MET A 171 14.82 0.95 12.12
C MET A 171 14.71 1.89 10.93
N GLU A 172 14.71 3.20 11.18
CA GLU A 172 14.62 4.19 10.12
C GLU A 172 15.85 4.21 9.22
N TYR A 173 17.05 4.13 9.80
CA TYR A 173 18.30 4.02 9.07
C TYR A 173 18.26 2.83 8.11
N SER A 174 17.89 1.65 8.61
CA SER A 174 17.80 0.43 7.84
C SER A 174 16.80 0.59 6.69
N HIS A 175 15.62 1.16 6.95
CA HIS A 175 14.62 1.39 5.92
C HIS A 175 15.12 2.34 4.83
N ARG A 176 15.72 3.47 5.22
CA ARG A 176 16.29 4.46 4.29
C ARG A 176 17.45 3.91 3.48
N MET A 177 18.35 3.13 4.07
CA MET A 177 19.47 2.50 3.35
C MET A 177 18.98 1.40 2.41
N TRP A 178 17.99 0.62 2.81
CA TRP A 178 17.35 -0.38 1.95
C TRP A 178 16.72 0.26 0.70
N GLY A 179 16.04 1.40 0.86
CA GLY A 179 15.51 2.18 -0.27
C GLY A 179 16.59 2.63 -1.26
N ARG A 180 17.77 3.06 -0.78
CA ARG A 180 18.91 3.40 -1.65
C ARG A 180 19.48 2.18 -2.37
N LEU A 181 19.61 1.06 -1.64
CA LEU A 181 20.08 -0.20 -2.21
C LEU A 181 19.16 -0.68 -3.34
N ILE A 182 17.85 -0.52 -3.22
CA ILE A 182 16.88 -0.80 -4.30
C ILE A 182 17.19 0.03 -5.55
N GLY A 183 17.47 1.33 -5.39
CA GLY A 183 17.85 2.20 -6.51
C GLY A 183 19.07 1.67 -7.28
N VAL A 184 20.12 1.27 -6.54
CA VAL A 184 21.35 0.70 -7.13
C VAL A 184 21.10 -0.67 -7.77
N ALA A 185 20.39 -1.56 -7.06
CA ALA A 185 20.05 -2.91 -7.52
C ALA A 185 19.13 -2.92 -8.75
N PHE A 186 18.43 -1.83 -9.01
CA PHE A 186 17.73 -1.61 -10.26
C PHE A 186 18.65 -1.02 -11.35
N ALA A 187 19.27 0.13 -11.06
CA ALA A 187 19.95 0.93 -12.07
C ALA A 187 21.15 0.21 -12.71
N LEU A 188 21.99 -0.45 -11.90
CA LEU A 188 23.19 -1.10 -12.41
C LEU A 188 22.86 -2.30 -13.33
N PRO A 189 22.02 -3.27 -12.92
CA PRO A 189 21.65 -4.36 -13.83
C PRO A 189 20.84 -3.88 -15.03
N ALA A 190 19.94 -2.90 -14.86
CA ALA A 190 19.18 -2.32 -15.97
C ALA A 190 20.09 -1.74 -17.06
N ALA A 191 21.08 -0.92 -16.66
CA ALA A 191 22.07 -0.35 -17.59
C ALA A 191 22.91 -1.45 -18.27
N TYR A 192 23.35 -2.45 -17.51
CA TYR A 192 24.08 -3.59 -18.05
C TYR A 192 23.26 -4.37 -19.09
N PHE A 193 22.00 -4.71 -18.79
CA PHE A 193 21.14 -5.47 -19.71
C PHE A 193 20.76 -4.67 -20.96
N LEU A 194 20.59 -3.36 -20.84
CA LEU A 194 20.41 -2.47 -22.00
C LEU A 194 21.65 -2.51 -22.90
N LYS A 195 22.86 -2.36 -22.34
CA LYS A 195 24.12 -2.44 -23.10
C LYS A 195 24.32 -3.82 -23.73
N LYS A 196 23.93 -4.89 -23.03
CA LYS A 196 24.05 -6.27 -23.52
C LYS A 196 23.00 -6.66 -24.55
N GLY A 197 21.98 -5.81 -24.78
CA GLY A 197 20.87 -6.12 -25.68
C GLY A 197 19.88 -7.16 -25.14
N TRP A 198 19.87 -7.42 -23.83
CA TRP A 198 18.98 -8.41 -23.20
C TRP A 198 17.59 -7.86 -22.86
N ILE A 199 17.32 -6.59 -23.19
CA ILE A 199 16.05 -5.91 -23.00
C ILE A 199 15.35 -5.74 -24.35
N THR A 200 14.22 -6.43 -24.54
CA THR A 200 13.43 -6.35 -25.77
C THR A 200 12.79 -4.97 -25.96
N LYS A 201 12.47 -4.59 -27.21
CA LYS A 201 11.84 -3.28 -27.51
C LYS A 201 10.57 -3.02 -26.67
N PRO A 202 9.65 -3.99 -26.48
CA PRO A 202 8.46 -3.77 -25.63
C PRO A 202 8.78 -3.65 -24.14
N MET A 203 9.94 -4.13 -23.69
CA MET A 203 10.35 -4.05 -22.28
C MET A 203 10.96 -2.68 -21.94
N LYS A 204 11.59 -1.98 -22.89
CA LYS A 204 12.19 -0.65 -22.67
C LYS A 204 11.23 0.37 -22.00
N PRO A 205 9.98 0.59 -22.48
CA PRO A 205 9.07 1.50 -21.79
C PRO A 205 8.65 1.00 -20.40
N ARG A 206 8.56 -0.31 -20.18
CA ARG A 206 8.26 -0.88 -18.85
C ARG A 206 9.41 -0.63 -17.87
N LEU A 207 10.65 -0.77 -18.34
CA LEU A 207 11.84 -0.49 -17.55
C LEU A 207 11.90 1.00 -17.16
N ALA A 208 11.53 1.91 -18.07
CA ALA A 208 11.39 3.33 -17.76
C ALA A 208 10.33 3.57 -16.67
N ILE A 209 9.15 2.94 -16.78
CA ILE A 209 8.09 3.02 -15.75
C ILE A 209 8.61 2.55 -14.38
N TYR A 210 9.35 1.43 -14.34
CA TYR A 210 9.92 0.92 -13.08
C TYR A 210 10.90 1.94 -12.48
N GLY A 211 11.80 2.49 -13.29
CA GLY A 211 12.73 3.54 -12.88
C GLY A 211 12.02 4.78 -12.35
N SER A 212 10.99 5.26 -13.05
CA SER A 212 10.18 6.42 -12.62
C SER A 212 9.48 6.15 -11.28
N LEU A 213 8.94 4.95 -11.06
CA LEU A 213 8.32 4.58 -9.79
C LEU A 213 9.34 4.52 -8.65
N ILE A 214 10.58 4.06 -8.90
CA ILE A 214 11.65 4.06 -7.89
C ILE A 214 12.04 5.48 -7.51
N LEU A 215 12.19 6.38 -8.48
CA LEU A 215 12.47 7.80 -8.21
C LEU A 215 11.31 8.43 -7.43
N PHE A 216 10.07 8.15 -7.84
CA PHE A 216 8.88 8.63 -7.15
C PHE A 216 8.78 8.11 -5.71
N GLN A 217 9.19 6.87 -5.45
CA GLN A 217 9.29 6.30 -4.10
C GLN A 217 10.29 7.08 -3.24
N GLY A 218 11.47 7.41 -3.77
CA GLY A 218 12.45 8.25 -3.08
C GLY A 218 11.92 9.65 -2.77
N LEU A 219 11.21 10.28 -3.73
CA LEU A 219 10.58 11.59 -3.56
C LEU A 219 9.47 11.56 -2.49
N LEU A 220 8.59 10.55 -2.53
CA LEU A 220 7.54 10.38 -1.52
C LEU A 220 8.11 10.12 -0.13
N GLY A 221 9.13 9.26 -0.01
CA GLY A 221 9.79 8.98 1.27
C GLY A 221 10.44 10.23 1.87
N TRP A 222 11.13 11.03 1.05
CA TRP A 222 11.65 12.34 1.47
C TRP A 222 10.52 13.28 1.93
N TYR A 223 9.44 13.36 1.15
CA TYR A 223 8.30 14.22 1.48
C TYR A 223 7.63 13.80 2.79
N MET A 224 7.43 12.50 3.03
CA MET A 224 6.89 11.95 4.28
C MET A 224 7.69 12.38 5.51
N VAL A 225 9.02 12.24 5.45
CA VAL A 225 9.91 12.64 6.54
C VAL A 225 9.87 14.14 6.75
N LYS A 226 10.14 14.93 5.70
CA LYS A 226 10.23 16.39 5.81
C LYS A 226 8.99 16.96 6.46
N SER A 227 7.84 16.50 5.99
CA SER A 227 6.54 16.99 6.46
C SER A 227 6.09 16.45 7.82
N GLY A 228 6.73 15.39 8.35
CA GLY A 228 6.51 14.93 9.72
C GLY A 228 7.41 15.62 10.73
N LEU A 229 8.53 16.21 10.28
CA LEU A 229 9.46 16.98 11.12
C LEU A 229 9.04 18.45 11.32
N GLU A 230 8.13 18.96 10.48
CA GLU A 230 7.62 20.33 10.58
C GLU A 230 6.60 20.46 11.73
N GLU A 231 6.70 21.53 12.53
CA GLU A 231 5.70 21.82 13.58
C GLU A 231 4.34 22.14 12.93
N ASN A 232 3.32 21.31 13.19
CA ASN A 232 1.97 21.58 12.73
C ASN A 232 1.42 22.82 13.45
N LYS A 233 1.20 23.90 12.70
CA LYS A 233 0.64 25.17 13.22
C LYS A 233 -0.85 25.09 13.57
N ARG A 234 -1.51 23.96 13.31
CA ARG A 234 -2.92 23.73 13.60
C ARG A 234 -3.01 22.73 14.75
N ASN A 235 -3.03 23.25 15.97
CA ASN A 235 -3.27 22.55 17.24
C ASN A 235 -2.20 21.52 17.66
N GLU A 236 -2.31 21.09 18.92
CA GLU A 236 -1.46 20.11 19.64
C GLU A 236 -1.51 18.68 19.04
N ASP A 237 -1.49 18.57 17.72
CA ASP A 237 -1.61 17.30 17.01
C ASP A 237 -0.32 16.48 17.16
N ILE A 238 -0.52 15.17 17.33
CA ILE A 238 0.54 14.16 17.39
C ILE A 238 1.42 14.29 16.13
N PRO A 239 2.74 14.52 16.27
CA PRO A 239 3.63 14.65 15.12
C PRO A 239 3.77 13.29 14.44
N ARG A 240 3.08 13.13 13.31
CA ARG A 240 3.07 11.88 12.54
C ARG A 240 2.95 12.12 11.04
N VAL A 241 3.38 11.13 10.28
CA VAL A 241 3.22 11.15 8.82
C VAL A 241 1.75 10.99 8.45
N SER A 242 1.22 11.93 7.66
CA SER A 242 -0.17 11.87 7.17
C SER A 242 -0.49 10.53 6.49
N GLN A 243 -1.66 9.98 6.81
CA GLN A 243 -2.21 8.76 6.24
C GLN A 243 -2.31 8.82 4.70
N TYR A 244 -2.53 10.00 4.12
CA TYR A 244 -2.54 10.20 2.67
C TYR A 244 -1.16 9.97 2.04
N ARG A 245 -0.09 10.44 2.71
CA ARG A 245 1.29 10.26 2.25
C ARG A 245 1.71 8.81 2.41
N LEU A 246 1.37 8.20 3.54
CA LEU A 246 1.60 6.77 3.80
C LEU A 246 0.90 5.89 2.75
N ALA A 247 -0.38 6.15 2.47
CA ALA A 247 -1.13 5.42 1.44
C ALA A 247 -0.55 5.63 0.03
N SER A 248 -0.14 6.86 -0.32
CA SER A 248 0.50 7.13 -1.62
C SER A 248 1.83 6.39 -1.76
N HIS A 249 2.62 6.34 -0.70
CA HIS A 249 3.91 5.65 -0.68
C HIS A 249 3.74 4.14 -0.76
N LEU A 250 2.86 3.55 0.06
CA LEU A 250 2.54 2.12 -0.02
C LEU A 250 1.94 1.75 -1.38
N GLY A 251 0.98 2.53 -1.88
CA GLY A 251 0.29 2.25 -3.14
C GLY A 251 1.23 2.24 -4.35
N SER A 252 2.16 3.19 -4.42
CA SER A 252 3.17 3.19 -5.48
C SER A 252 4.24 2.09 -5.31
N ALA A 253 4.54 1.68 -4.07
CA ALA A 253 5.39 0.51 -3.81
C ALA A 253 4.70 -0.79 -4.25
N LEU A 254 3.41 -0.97 -3.94
CA LEU A 254 2.59 -2.10 -4.39
C LEU A 254 2.48 -2.15 -5.91
N ALA A 255 2.37 -0.99 -6.58
CA ALA A 255 2.35 -0.89 -8.04
C ALA A 255 3.70 -1.34 -8.64
N LEU A 256 4.82 -0.82 -8.12
CA LEU A 256 6.17 -1.21 -8.54
C LEU A 256 6.39 -2.72 -8.32
N PHE A 257 6.02 -3.23 -7.15
CA PHE A 257 6.05 -4.65 -6.82
C PHE A 257 5.26 -5.49 -7.82
N SER A 258 4.01 -5.11 -8.08
CA SER A 258 3.11 -5.87 -8.96
C SER A 258 3.63 -5.93 -10.39
N LEU A 259 4.11 -4.79 -10.89
CA LEU A 259 4.65 -4.67 -12.23
C LEU A 259 5.95 -5.46 -12.43
N THR A 260 6.85 -5.43 -11.44
CA THR A 260 8.14 -6.12 -11.50
C THR A 260 7.98 -7.62 -11.29
N LEU A 261 7.09 -8.06 -10.38
CA LEU A 261 6.72 -9.46 -10.23
C LEU A 261 6.13 -10.02 -11.52
N TRP A 262 5.15 -9.32 -12.12
CA TRP A 262 4.58 -9.71 -13.41
C TRP A 262 5.65 -9.76 -14.50
N GLY A 263 6.59 -8.81 -14.51
CA GLY A 263 7.74 -8.77 -15.40
C GLY A 263 8.64 -10.00 -15.25
N GLY A 264 9.02 -10.35 -14.01
CA GLY A 264 9.83 -11.53 -13.70
C GLY A 264 9.15 -12.83 -14.13
N LEU A 265 7.88 -13.01 -13.75
CA LEU A 265 7.07 -14.16 -14.17
C LEU A 265 6.97 -14.24 -15.69
N THR A 266 6.84 -13.12 -16.39
CA THR A 266 6.78 -13.07 -17.87
C THR A 266 8.07 -13.58 -18.51
N HIS A 267 9.22 -13.32 -17.90
CA HIS A 267 10.50 -13.81 -18.39
C HIS A 267 10.78 -15.26 -17.99
N LEU A 268 10.23 -15.75 -16.88
CA LEU A 268 10.54 -17.10 -16.36
C LEU A 268 9.51 -18.15 -16.77
N GLN A 269 8.23 -17.77 -16.84
CA GLN A 269 7.12 -18.68 -17.06
C GLN A 269 6.47 -18.42 -18.42
N LEU A 270 6.76 -19.29 -19.38
CA LEU A 270 6.10 -19.26 -20.68
C LEU A 270 4.60 -19.61 -20.54
N PRO A 271 3.71 -18.98 -21.33
CA PRO A 271 2.29 -19.30 -21.33
C PRO A 271 2.04 -20.78 -21.64
N GLN A 272 1.14 -21.42 -20.90
CA GLN A 272 0.75 -22.80 -21.16
C GLN A 272 -0.40 -22.85 -22.17
N LYS A 273 -0.42 -23.88 -23.04
CA LYS A 273 -1.54 -24.13 -23.94
C LYS A 273 -2.68 -24.78 -23.14
N PHE A 274 -3.88 -24.21 -23.24
CA PHE A 274 -5.11 -24.77 -22.70
C PHE A 274 -6.33 -24.21 -23.44
N ALA A 275 -7.44 -24.94 -23.42
CA ALA A 275 -8.67 -24.60 -24.14
C ALA A 275 -9.21 -23.22 -23.72
N GLN A 276 -9.42 -22.35 -24.69
CA GLN A 276 -9.93 -20.99 -24.46
C GLN A 276 -11.46 -20.97 -24.56
N THR A 277 -12.14 -21.39 -23.48
CA THR A 277 -13.61 -21.41 -23.41
C THR A 277 -14.19 -20.08 -22.90
N LYS A 278 -15.51 -19.88 -23.07
CA LYS A 278 -16.24 -18.74 -22.45
C LYS A 278 -16.09 -18.71 -20.93
N GLN A 279 -16.04 -19.87 -20.28
CA GLN A 279 -15.84 -20.00 -18.83
C GLN A 279 -14.46 -19.49 -18.41
N ILE A 280 -13.41 -19.86 -19.15
CA ILE A 280 -12.05 -19.34 -18.93
C ILE A 280 -11.98 -17.81 -19.09
N ALA A 281 -12.68 -17.25 -20.08
CA ALA A 281 -12.73 -15.81 -20.26
C ALA A 281 -13.39 -15.10 -19.06
N ARG A 282 -14.52 -15.64 -18.56
CA ARG A 282 -15.17 -15.14 -17.33
C ARG A 282 -14.26 -15.28 -16.11
N LEU A 283 -13.58 -16.41 -15.97
CA LEU A 283 -12.65 -16.67 -14.88
C LEU A 283 -11.51 -15.65 -14.88
N LYS A 284 -10.96 -15.33 -16.06
CA LYS A 284 -9.92 -14.32 -16.20
C LYS A 284 -10.42 -12.91 -15.83
N GLY A 285 -11.65 -12.56 -16.22
CA GLY A 285 -12.26 -11.30 -15.79
C GLY A 285 -12.41 -11.22 -14.26
N ALA A 286 -12.95 -12.29 -13.66
CA ALA A 286 -13.09 -12.40 -12.22
C ALA A 286 -11.74 -12.40 -11.48
N SER A 287 -10.70 -13.04 -12.03
CA SER A 287 -9.37 -13.05 -11.42
C SER A 287 -8.72 -11.66 -11.43
N HIS A 288 -8.94 -10.86 -12.47
CA HIS A 288 -8.48 -9.48 -12.48
C HIS A 288 -9.23 -8.62 -11.45
N LEU A 289 -10.54 -8.81 -11.32
CA LEU A 289 -11.33 -8.13 -10.29
C LEU A 289 -10.83 -8.47 -8.88
N VAL A 290 -10.62 -9.76 -8.57
CA VAL A 290 -10.07 -10.18 -7.26
C VAL A 290 -8.68 -9.62 -7.02
N MET A 291 -7.79 -9.62 -8.03
CA MET A 291 -6.46 -9.02 -7.90
C MET A 291 -6.54 -7.52 -7.58
N THR A 292 -7.42 -6.77 -8.26
CA THR A 292 -7.67 -5.36 -7.96
C THR A 292 -8.21 -5.18 -6.54
N LEU A 293 -9.14 -6.04 -6.12
CA LEU A 293 -9.74 -5.97 -4.80
C LEU A 293 -8.69 -6.25 -3.69
N VAL A 294 -7.80 -7.23 -3.88
CA VAL A 294 -6.65 -7.47 -3.00
C VAL A 294 -5.74 -6.25 -2.92
N PHE A 295 -5.42 -5.62 -4.06
CA PHE A 295 -4.60 -4.42 -4.10
C PHE A 295 -5.24 -3.26 -3.32
N VAL A 296 -6.52 -2.99 -3.55
CA VAL A 296 -7.26 -1.91 -2.87
C VAL A 296 -7.38 -2.17 -1.37
N THR A 297 -7.54 -3.43 -0.96
CA THR A 297 -7.57 -3.83 0.45
C THR A 297 -6.23 -3.62 1.14
N ALA A 298 -5.13 -4.02 0.49
CA ALA A 298 -3.79 -3.76 1.00
C ALA A 298 -3.53 -2.25 1.13
N LEU A 299 -3.97 -1.46 0.14
CA LEU A 299 -3.86 -0.01 0.16
C LEU A 299 -4.69 0.64 1.28
N SER A 300 -5.93 0.19 1.52
CA SER A 300 -6.77 0.76 2.58
C SER A 300 -6.18 0.52 3.98
N GLY A 301 -5.39 -0.53 4.16
CA GLY A 301 -4.63 -0.78 5.38
C GLY A 301 -3.64 0.34 5.74
N ALA A 302 -3.14 1.11 4.76
CA ALA A 302 -2.30 2.28 5.04
C ALA A 302 -3.05 3.40 5.75
N PHE A 303 -4.36 3.55 5.50
CA PHE A 303 -5.18 4.53 6.22
C PHE A 303 -5.41 4.06 7.66
N VAL A 304 -5.66 2.76 7.85
CA VAL A 304 -5.81 2.18 9.19
C VAL A 304 -4.54 2.37 10.01
N ALA A 305 -3.38 2.05 9.44
CA ALA A 305 -2.09 2.26 10.09
C ALA A 305 -1.75 3.74 10.28
N GLY A 306 -2.11 4.61 9.32
CA GLY A 306 -1.83 6.05 9.40
C GLY A 306 -2.60 6.77 10.51
N LEU A 307 -3.83 6.35 10.77
CA LEU A 307 -4.71 6.93 11.79
C LEU A 307 -4.69 6.17 13.13
N ASP A 308 -3.90 5.11 13.24
CA ASP A 308 -3.92 4.16 14.36
C ASP A 308 -5.33 3.56 14.60
N ALA A 309 -6.13 3.49 13.54
CA ALA A 309 -7.53 3.06 13.58
C ALA A 309 -7.72 1.58 13.91
N GLY A 310 -6.63 0.81 13.93
CA GLY A 310 -6.65 -0.58 14.41
C GLY A 310 -7.00 -0.72 15.89
N LEU A 311 -6.86 0.36 16.67
CA LEU A 311 -7.12 0.43 18.11
C LEU A 311 -8.50 1.01 18.47
N THR A 312 -9.33 1.36 17.48
CA THR A 312 -10.60 2.07 17.73
C THR A 312 -11.68 1.13 18.30
N TYR A 313 -12.04 0.08 17.56
CA TYR A 313 -12.86 -1.02 18.06
C TYR A 313 -12.05 -2.30 17.99
N ASN A 314 -12.03 -3.15 19.02
CA ASN A 314 -11.23 -4.39 19.05
C ASN A 314 -12.08 -5.65 19.26
N SER A 315 -13.32 -5.64 18.77
CA SER A 315 -14.23 -6.78 18.69
C SER A 315 -14.49 -7.19 17.24
N TRP A 316 -14.91 -8.45 17.03
CA TRP A 316 -15.35 -8.99 15.75
C TRP A 316 -16.42 -10.08 16.00
N PRO A 317 -17.48 -10.21 15.17
CA PRO A 317 -17.73 -9.50 13.92
C PRO A 317 -18.32 -8.08 14.08
N LYS A 318 -18.92 -7.77 15.23
CA LYS A 318 -19.44 -6.44 15.55
C LYS A 318 -18.34 -5.47 15.96
N MET A 319 -18.60 -4.17 15.84
CA MET A 319 -17.78 -3.07 16.38
C MET A 319 -18.40 -2.62 17.71
N ALA A 320 -17.82 -3.10 18.81
CA ALA A 320 -18.45 -3.18 20.13
C ALA A 320 -19.82 -3.87 20.05
N ASP A 321 -20.88 -3.24 20.54
CA ASP A 321 -22.23 -3.79 20.55
C ASP A 321 -22.99 -3.59 19.23
N SER A 322 -22.42 -2.81 18.30
CA SER A 322 -23.07 -2.36 17.06
C SER A 322 -22.46 -2.96 15.79
N TRP A 323 -23.29 -3.19 14.76
CA TRP A 323 -22.80 -3.56 13.43
C TRP A 323 -22.25 -2.36 12.66
N ILE A 324 -22.87 -1.20 12.84
CA ILE A 324 -22.42 0.08 12.29
C ILE A 324 -22.31 1.03 13.49
N PRO A 325 -21.11 1.52 13.83
CA PRO A 325 -20.93 2.48 14.91
C PRO A 325 -21.61 3.83 14.62
N ASP A 326 -22.12 4.48 15.67
CA ASP A 326 -22.83 5.76 15.55
C ASP A 326 -21.91 6.93 15.14
N ASP A 327 -20.62 6.81 15.41
CA ASP A 327 -19.59 7.82 15.14
C ASP A 327 -19.01 7.75 13.72
N ILE A 328 -19.51 6.88 12.85
CA ILE A 328 -19.01 6.69 11.46
C ILE A 328 -19.16 7.94 10.55
N LEU A 329 -19.98 8.92 10.95
CA LEU A 329 -20.18 10.19 10.26
C LEU A 329 -19.92 11.40 11.16
N ALA A 330 -19.13 11.24 12.22
CA ALA A 330 -18.88 12.28 13.22
C ALA A 330 -18.19 13.53 12.66
N TYR A 331 -17.38 13.40 11.60
CA TYR A 331 -16.59 14.52 11.06
C TYR A 331 -17.37 15.30 9.99
N SER A 332 -17.08 16.61 9.89
CA SER A 332 -17.63 17.50 8.87
C SER A 332 -16.49 18.12 8.04
N PRO A 333 -16.59 18.17 6.69
CA PRO A 333 -17.69 17.66 5.86
C PRO A 333 -17.76 16.13 5.85
N LYS A 334 -18.95 15.55 5.63
CA LYS A 334 -19.17 14.09 5.73
C LYS A 334 -18.17 13.22 4.95
N ILE A 335 -17.66 13.72 3.82
CA ILE A 335 -16.69 13.00 2.98
C ILE A 335 -15.36 12.74 3.70
N SER A 336 -14.94 13.60 4.65
CA SER A 336 -13.68 13.41 5.38
C SER A 336 -13.69 12.14 6.22
N ASN A 337 -14.86 11.69 6.69
CA ASN A 337 -14.96 10.45 7.46
C ASN A 337 -14.37 9.24 6.72
N ILE A 338 -14.51 9.17 5.40
CA ILE A 338 -14.01 8.04 4.61
C ILE A 338 -12.49 7.84 4.77
N PHE A 339 -11.72 8.91 4.99
CA PHE A 339 -10.26 8.90 4.99
C PHE A 339 -9.61 9.43 6.28
N GLU A 340 -10.36 10.07 7.16
CA GLU A 340 -9.84 10.79 8.33
C GLU A 340 -10.52 10.39 9.64
N ASN A 341 -11.72 9.82 9.60
CA ASN A 341 -12.37 9.27 10.79
C ASN A 341 -11.85 7.85 11.03
N PRO A 342 -11.14 7.59 12.16
CA PRO A 342 -10.59 6.27 12.47
C PRO A 342 -11.65 5.16 12.44
N THR A 343 -12.83 5.40 13.00
CA THR A 343 -13.93 4.43 13.04
C THR A 343 -14.37 4.04 11.63
N THR A 344 -14.59 5.01 10.76
CA THR A 344 -15.02 4.78 9.38
C THR A 344 -13.94 4.10 8.54
N VAL A 345 -12.68 4.50 8.71
CA VAL A 345 -11.55 3.87 8.04
C VAL A 345 -11.40 2.41 8.48
N GLN A 346 -11.54 2.13 9.78
CA GLN A 346 -11.50 0.78 10.32
C GLN A 346 -12.66 -0.07 9.77
N PHE A 347 -13.89 0.45 9.82
CA PHE A 347 -15.10 -0.18 9.27
C PHE A 347 -14.92 -0.53 7.79
N ASN A 348 -14.49 0.44 6.97
CA ASN A 348 -14.27 0.25 5.54
C ASN A 348 -13.23 -0.84 5.27
N HIS A 349 -12.10 -0.82 5.98
CA HIS A 349 -11.03 -1.82 5.78
C HIS A 349 -11.48 -3.23 6.18
N ARG A 350 -12.22 -3.38 7.30
CA ARG A 350 -12.76 -4.67 7.75
C ARG A 350 -13.66 -5.31 6.69
N HIS A 351 -14.67 -4.57 6.23
CA HIS A 351 -15.62 -5.10 5.25
C HIS A 351 -15.00 -5.31 3.87
N LEU A 352 -14.02 -4.47 3.49
CA LEU A 352 -13.26 -4.70 2.28
C LEU A 352 -12.41 -5.98 2.38
N GLY A 353 -11.84 -6.27 3.55
CA GLY A 353 -11.13 -7.53 3.84
C GLY A 353 -12.04 -8.75 3.74
N GLU A 354 -13.23 -8.69 4.35
CA GLU A 354 -14.25 -9.74 4.27
C GLU A 354 -14.70 -9.99 2.83
N LEU A 355 -15.03 -8.92 2.10
CA LEU A 355 -15.41 -8.98 0.68
C LEU A 355 -14.29 -9.59 -0.18
N THR A 356 -13.03 -9.24 0.10
CA THR A 356 -11.86 -9.78 -0.59
C THR A 356 -11.69 -11.27 -0.34
N GLY A 357 -11.77 -11.69 0.92
CA GLY A 357 -11.70 -13.09 1.32
C GLY A 357 -12.80 -13.91 0.64
N ALA A 358 -14.06 -13.48 0.78
CA ALA A 358 -15.21 -14.14 0.17
C ALA A 358 -15.09 -14.22 -1.36
N SER A 359 -14.76 -13.11 -2.03
CA SER A 359 -14.59 -13.07 -3.48
C SER A 359 -13.48 -14.00 -3.97
N THR A 360 -12.40 -14.11 -3.20
CA THR A 360 -11.29 -15.01 -3.51
C THR A 360 -11.68 -16.48 -3.39
N LEU A 361 -12.45 -16.85 -2.36
CA LEU A 361 -12.97 -18.20 -2.19
C LEU A 361 -14.01 -18.58 -3.24
N ILE A 362 -14.90 -17.65 -3.62
CA ILE A 362 -15.85 -17.84 -4.71
C ILE A 362 -15.11 -18.04 -6.05
N LEU A 363 -14.08 -17.22 -6.32
CA LEU A 363 -13.22 -17.39 -7.49
C LEU A 363 -12.57 -18.78 -7.50
N TRP A 364 -12.05 -19.23 -6.35
CA TRP A 364 -11.45 -20.55 -6.21
C TRP A 364 -12.45 -21.68 -6.48
N LEU A 365 -13.67 -21.61 -5.94
CA LEU A 365 -14.74 -22.57 -6.26
C LEU A 365 -15.06 -22.58 -7.76
N PHE A 366 -15.08 -21.41 -8.39
CA PHE A 366 -15.31 -21.32 -9.83
C PHE A 366 -14.19 -21.99 -10.65
N THR A 367 -12.94 -21.98 -10.16
CA THR A 367 -11.84 -22.73 -10.81
C THR A 367 -12.06 -24.23 -10.86
N ARG A 368 -12.84 -24.80 -9.91
CA ARG A 368 -13.15 -26.25 -9.87
C ARG A 368 -14.00 -26.70 -11.06
N ARG A 369 -14.74 -25.79 -11.66
CA ARG A 369 -15.56 -26.01 -12.86
C ARG A 369 -14.78 -25.79 -14.17
N CYS A 370 -13.50 -25.46 -14.10
CA CYS A 370 -12.67 -25.12 -15.26
C CYS A 370 -11.55 -26.15 -15.48
N ASN A 371 -11.31 -26.53 -16.74
CA ASN A 371 -10.14 -27.31 -17.11
C ASN A 371 -8.91 -26.40 -17.17
N LEU A 372 -8.18 -26.30 -16.05
CA LEU A 372 -7.02 -25.44 -15.88
C LEU A 372 -5.72 -26.25 -15.94
N PRO A 373 -4.65 -25.68 -16.53
CA PRO A 373 -3.34 -26.29 -16.45
C PRO A 373 -2.84 -26.33 -14.99
N SER A 374 -1.98 -27.30 -14.66
CA SER A 374 -1.55 -27.59 -13.28
C SER A 374 -1.00 -26.36 -12.55
N ARG A 375 -0.27 -25.48 -13.24
CA ARG A 375 0.28 -24.24 -12.66
C ARG A 375 -0.81 -23.26 -12.24
N ALA A 376 -1.82 -23.06 -13.10
CA ALA A 376 -2.94 -22.17 -12.78
C ALA A 376 -3.78 -22.75 -11.63
N ARG A 377 -3.96 -24.07 -11.59
CA ARG A 377 -4.65 -24.76 -10.50
C ARG A 377 -3.91 -24.64 -9.17
N LEU A 378 -2.59 -24.81 -9.19
CA LEU A 378 -1.74 -24.60 -8.01
C LEU A 378 -1.83 -23.14 -7.52
N ALA A 379 -1.67 -22.17 -8.41
CA ALA A 379 -1.75 -20.76 -8.07
C ALA A 379 -3.12 -20.39 -7.47
N ALA A 380 -4.22 -20.94 -8.00
CA ALA A 380 -5.56 -20.74 -7.42
C ALA A 380 -5.69 -21.32 -6.01
N ASN A 381 -5.14 -22.51 -5.76
CA ASN A 381 -5.15 -23.13 -4.43
C ASN A 381 -4.34 -22.30 -3.42
N CYS A 382 -3.13 -21.86 -3.80
CA CYS A 382 -2.30 -21.01 -2.94
C CYS A 382 -2.95 -19.67 -2.65
N LEU A 383 -3.60 -19.06 -3.65
CA LEU A 383 -4.36 -17.82 -3.48
C LEU A 383 -5.49 -17.99 -2.47
N ALA A 384 -6.28 -19.06 -2.56
CA ALA A 384 -7.36 -19.34 -1.62
C ALA A 384 -6.85 -19.62 -0.20
N ALA A 385 -5.81 -20.44 -0.05
CA ALA A 385 -5.21 -20.74 1.25
C ALA A 385 -4.66 -19.47 1.91
N MET A 386 -3.93 -18.64 1.16
CA MET A 386 -3.41 -17.38 1.68
C MET A 386 -4.52 -16.39 2.02
N ALA A 387 -5.65 -16.39 1.32
CA ALA A 387 -6.79 -15.53 1.67
C ALA A 387 -7.36 -15.88 3.05
N VAL A 388 -7.48 -17.16 3.38
CA VAL A 388 -7.90 -17.63 4.72
C VAL A 388 -6.90 -17.19 5.78
N VAL A 389 -5.61 -17.39 5.54
CA VAL A 389 -4.54 -16.94 6.45
C VAL A 389 -4.62 -15.42 6.64
N GLN A 390 -4.82 -14.66 5.57
CA GLN A 390 -4.82 -13.20 5.62
C GLN A 390 -6.01 -12.63 6.41
N VAL A 391 -7.20 -13.19 6.22
CA VAL A 391 -8.39 -12.82 7.02
C VAL A 391 -8.16 -13.17 8.49
N SER A 392 -7.61 -14.36 8.77
CA SER A 392 -7.31 -14.80 10.14
C SER A 392 -6.29 -13.89 10.81
N LEU A 393 -5.23 -13.48 10.10
CA LEU A 393 -4.24 -12.52 10.59
C LEU A 393 -4.85 -11.14 10.86
N GLY A 394 -5.78 -10.68 10.01
CA GLY A 394 -6.47 -9.41 10.20
C GLY A 394 -7.34 -9.41 11.46
N ILE A 395 -8.16 -10.45 11.62
CA ILE A 395 -8.98 -10.65 12.82
C ILE A 395 -8.11 -10.80 14.07
N THR A 396 -7.03 -11.58 14.00
CA THR A 396 -6.12 -11.76 15.14
C THR A 396 -5.45 -10.45 15.54
N THR A 397 -4.92 -9.69 14.57
CA THR A 397 -4.30 -8.37 14.81
C THR A 397 -5.30 -7.42 15.48
N LEU A 398 -6.55 -7.47 15.05
CA LEU A 398 -7.62 -6.67 15.62
C LEU A 398 -7.93 -7.05 17.07
N LEU A 399 -8.20 -8.33 17.34
CA LEU A 399 -8.61 -8.82 18.66
C LEU A 399 -7.50 -8.73 19.72
N THR A 400 -6.24 -8.68 19.28
CA THR A 400 -5.06 -8.61 20.17
C THR A 400 -4.52 -7.20 20.36
N TYR A 401 -5.24 -6.17 19.91
CA TYR A 401 -4.85 -4.75 20.03
C TYR A 401 -3.58 -4.39 19.25
N VAL A 402 -3.50 -4.84 18.00
CA VAL A 402 -2.44 -4.50 17.04
C VAL A 402 -1.00 -4.75 17.53
N PRO A 403 -0.65 -5.94 18.06
CA PRO A 403 0.76 -6.25 18.36
C PRO A 403 1.62 -6.10 17.10
N THR A 404 2.80 -5.48 17.23
CA THR A 404 3.70 -5.19 16.11
C THR A 404 3.99 -6.45 15.27
N SER A 405 4.17 -7.61 15.90
CA SER A 405 4.44 -8.87 15.23
C SER A 405 3.28 -9.33 14.35
N THR A 406 2.05 -9.36 14.88
CA THR A 406 0.87 -9.77 14.12
C THR A 406 0.50 -8.76 13.06
N ALA A 407 0.64 -7.46 13.34
CA ALA A 407 0.42 -6.40 12.35
C ALA A 407 1.43 -6.48 11.20
N ALA A 408 2.71 -6.72 11.50
CA ALA A 408 3.75 -6.93 10.49
C ALA A 408 3.51 -8.22 9.68
N LEU A 409 3.06 -9.31 10.33
CA LEU A 409 2.66 -10.54 9.64
C LEU A 409 1.45 -10.31 8.73
N HIS A 410 0.43 -9.58 9.18
CA HIS A 410 -0.73 -9.23 8.38
C HIS A 410 -0.34 -8.38 7.17
N GLN A 411 0.54 -7.39 7.35
CA GLN A 411 1.04 -6.58 6.24
C GLN A 411 1.84 -7.44 5.24
N SER A 412 2.75 -8.29 5.72
CA SER A 412 3.55 -9.20 4.90
C SER A 412 2.66 -10.22 4.16
N GLY A 413 1.64 -10.74 4.83
CA GLY A 413 0.65 -11.65 4.26
C GLY A 413 -0.18 -11.00 3.15
N SER A 414 -0.43 -9.69 3.21
CA SER A 414 -1.13 -8.97 2.14
C SER A 414 -0.31 -8.94 0.84
N LEU A 415 1.01 -8.78 0.92
CA LEU A 415 1.93 -8.90 -0.22
C LEU A 415 1.98 -10.33 -0.76
N ALA A 416 1.99 -11.33 0.12
CA ALA A 416 1.92 -12.74 -0.30
C ALA A 416 0.60 -13.04 -1.03
N LEU A 417 -0.53 -12.55 -0.51
CA LEU A 417 -1.83 -12.69 -1.15
C LEU A 417 -1.85 -12.02 -2.53
N LEU A 418 -1.33 -10.79 -2.64
CA LEU A 418 -1.19 -10.09 -3.91
C LEU A 418 -0.27 -10.84 -4.88
N SER A 419 0.82 -11.44 -4.38
CA SER A 419 1.72 -12.29 -5.18
C SER A 419 0.99 -13.46 -5.82
N PHE A 420 0.18 -14.19 -5.04
CA PHE A 420 -0.60 -15.31 -5.54
C PHE A 420 -1.70 -14.87 -6.50
N ALA A 421 -2.33 -13.71 -6.27
CA ALA A 421 -3.32 -13.14 -7.19
C ALA A 421 -2.69 -12.78 -8.55
N ILE A 422 -1.50 -12.17 -8.53
CA ILE A 422 -0.71 -11.85 -9.73
C ILE A 422 -0.28 -13.12 -10.45
N TRP A 423 0.23 -14.12 -9.71
CA TRP A 423 0.65 -15.38 -10.30
C TRP A 423 -0.51 -16.15 -10.93
N PHE A 424 -1.68 -16.19 -10.28
CA PHE A 424 -2.86 -16.83 -10.84
C PHE A 424 -3.31 -16.13 -12.14
N ASN A 425 -3.40 -14.80 -12.13
CA ASN A 425 -3.72 -14.03 -13.35
C ASN A 425 -2.69 -14.24 -14.46
N HIS A 426 -1.41 -14.35 -14.10
CA HIS A 426 -0.33 -14.60 -15.05
C HIS A 426 -0.43 -16.00 -15.67
N ALA A 427 -0.73 -17.02 -14.86
CA ALA A 427 -0.89 -18.39 -15.32
C ALA A 427 -2.08 -18.57 -16.29
N LEU A 428 -3.09 -17.68 -16.23
CA LEU A 428 -4.23 -17.65 -17.16
C LEU A 428 -3.95 -16.91 -18.48
N ARG A 429 -2.72 -16.45 -18.72
CA ARG A 429 -2.38 -15.75 -19.96
C ARG A 429 -2.49 -16.68 -21.16
N LYS A 430 -3.01 -16.11 -22.26
CA LYS A 430 -3.05 -16.77 -23.56
C LYS A 430 -1.64 -16.85 -24.14
N VAL A 431 -1.35 -17.95 -24.83
CA VAL A 431 -0.22 -18.02 -25.75
C VAL A 431 -0.46 -16.97 -26.86
N PRO A 432 0.48 -16.04 -27.11
CA PRO A 432 0.38 -15.12 -28.25
C PRO A 432 0.17 -15.92 -29.54
N LYS A 433 -0.77 -15.48 -30.38
CA LYS A 433 -1.02 -16.07 -31.70
C LYS A 433 0.06 -15.66 -32.69
#